data_AF-A0A970BNM3-F1
#
_entry.id   AF-A0A970BNM3-F1
#
_cell.length_a   1.000
_cell.length_b   1.000
_cell.length_c   1.000
_cell.angle_alpha   90.00
_cell.angle_beta   90.00
_cell.angle_gamma   90.00
#
_symmetry.space_group_name_H-M   'P 1'
#
loop_
_entity.id
_entity.type
_entity.pdbx_description
1 polymer ?
#
loop_
_entity_poly.entity_id
_entity_poly.type
_entity_poly.pdbx_seq_one_letter_code
_entity_poly.pdbx_strand_id
1 'polypeptide(L)'
;NSEEPDGRDISWIWDVDFENNPLPAPVYIAGKRCHDLALRLYYGGQPREELLTDPDSIAQFERALAKCPVGHCLYILPNYTAMLQLRAYLADRYNLRPFWE
;
A
#
# COMPACT_ATOMS: atom_id res chain seq x y z
N ASN A 1 -2.23 3.68 6.68
CA ASN A 1 -3.23 4.15 7.68
C ASN A 1 -2.54 4.95 8.78
N SER A 2 -3.30 5.51 9.71
CA SER A 2 -2.75 6.24 10.88
C SER A 2 -3.62 6.00 12.11
N GLU A 3 -4.12 4.78 12.26
CA GLU A 3 -4.82 4.37 13.48
C GLU A 3 -3.81 4.24 14.63
N GLU A 4 -4.28 4.07 15.87
CA GLU A 4 -3.39 4.02 17.03
C GLU A 4 -2.28 2.95 16.94
N PRO A 5 -2.55 1.71 16.48
CA PRO A 5 -1.49 0.71 16.28
C PRO A 5 -0.53 1.04 15.12
N ASP A 6 -0.92 1.93 14.21
CA ASP A 6 -0.10 2.34 13.07
C ASP A 6 0.81 3.53 13.36
N GLY A 7 0.56 4.24 14.46
CA GLY A 7 1.02 5.60 14.68
C GLY A 7 0.05 6.62 14.07
N ARG A 8 -0.51 7.50 14.91
CA ARG A 8 -1.37 8.61 14.46
C ARG A 8 -0.59 9.66 13.69
N ASP A 9 0.66 9.88 14.11
CA ASP A 9 1.60 10.70 13.36
C ASP A 9 2.24 9.86 12.25
N ILE A 10 2.15 10.38 11.04
CA ILE A 10 2.70 9.74 9.84
C ILE A 10 4.05 10.34 9.43
N SER A 11 4.56 11.32 10.17
CA SER A 11 5.81 12.01 9.86
C SER A 11 6.99 11.06 9.58
N TRP A 12 6.97 9.87 10.18
CA TRP A 12 7.96 8.80 9.96
C TRP A 12 8.16 8.43 8.47
N ILE A 13 7.17 8.64 7.59
CA ILE A 13 7.35 8.36 6.15
C ILE A 13 8.44 9.25 5.52
N TRP A 14 8.74 10.39 6.14
CA TRP A 14 9.81 11.31 5.72
C TRP A 14 11.20 10.82 6.12
N ASP A 15 11.30 9.98 7.15
CA ASP A 15 12.57 9.37 7.56
C ASP A 15 12.94 8.15 6.70
N VAL A 16 12.01 7.65 5.87
CA VAL A 16 12.27 6.55 4.92
C VAL A 16 13.03 7.06 3.70
N ASP A 17 14.11 6.37 3.34
CA ASP A 17 15.00 6.73 2.22
C ASP A 17 14.45 6.26 0.85
N PHE A 18 13.41 6.94 0.36
CA PHE A 18 12.83 6.68 -0.96
C PHE A 18 13.66 7.26 -2.12
N GLU A 19 14.47 8.29 -1.86
CA GLU A 19 15.30 8.98 -2.84
C GLU A 19 16.35 8.05 -3.44
N ASN A 20 17.00 7.22 -2.60
CA ASN A 20 18.00 6.27 -3.06
C ASN A 20 17.40 4.90 -3.42
N ASN A 21 16.14 4.65 -3.06
CA ASN A 21 15.46 3.36 -3.24
C ASN A 21 14.08 3.54 -3.89
N PRO A 22 14.02 3.94 -5.17
CA PRO A 22 12.74 4.15 -5.86
C PRO A 22 11.96 2.83 -5.97
N LEU A 23 10.66 2.90 -5.69
CA LEU A 23 9.78 1.73 -5.83
C LEU A 23 9.51 1.43 -7.33
N PRO A 24 9.31 0.15 -7.71
CA PRO A 24 8.89 -0.21 -9.06
C PRO A 24 7.52 0.40 -9.42
N ALA A 25 7.45 1.05 -10.58
CA ALA A 25 6.23 1.67 -11.08
C ALA A 25 5.36 0.71 -11.92
N PRO A 26 4.03 0.94 -12.00
CA PRO A 26 3.27 1.95 -11.26
C PRO A 26 3.04 1.56 -9.79
N VAL A 27 3.02 2.56 -8.90
CA VAL A 27 2.82 2.37 -7.46
C VAL A 27 1.36 2.63 -7.10
N TYR A 28 0.72 1.60 -6.54
CA TYR A 28 -0.65 1.66 -6.04
C TYR A 28 -0.63 1.96 -4.54
N ILE A 29 -1.18 3.11 -4.16
CA ILE A 29 -1.14 3.64 -2.80
C ILE A 29 -2.55 3.69 -2.26
N ALA A 30 -2.78 3.15 -1.06
CA ALA A 30 -4.12 3.06 -0.51
C ALA A 30 -4.25 3.45 0.96
N GLY A 31 -5.51 3.61 1.40
CA GLY A 31 -5.87 3.94 2.77
C GLY A 31 -6.04 5.43 3.02
N LYS A 32 -6.44 5.79 4.25
CA LYS A 32 -6.83 7.16 4.63
C LYS A 32 -5.75 8.23 4.39
N ARG A 33 -4.47 7.82 4.38
CA ARG A 33 -3.29 8.69 4.24
C ARG A 33 -2.57 8.48 2.90
N CYS A 34 -3.27 7.94 1.90
CA CYS A 34 -2.69 7.64 0.59
C CYS A 34 -2.11 8.89 -0.09
N HIS A 35 -2.76 10.04 0.02
CA HIS A 35 -2.27 11.29 -0.55
C HIS A 35 -0.99 11.79 0.12
N ASP A 36 -0.84 11.62 1.43
CA ASP A 36 0.41 11.97 2.12
C ASP A 36 1.58 11.10 1.65
N LEU A 37 1.36 9.79 1.51
CA LEU A 37 2.39 8.88 1.02
C LEU A 37 2.72 9.14 -0.47
N ALA A 38 1.73 9.46 -1.29
CA ALA A 38 1.97 9.87 -2.68
C ALA A 38 2.80 11.15 -2.77
N LEU A 39 2.50 12.15 -1.93
CA LEU A 39 3.30 13.37 -1.86
C LEU A 39 4.74 13.08 -1.45
N ARG A 40 4.93 12.20 -0.45
CA ARG A 40 6.25 11.77 -0.01
C ARG A 40 7.05 11.09 -1.13
N LEU A 41 6.44 10.17 -1.87
CA LEU A 41 7.08 9.47 -3.00
C LEU A 41 7.38 10.42 -4.16
N TYR A 42 6.49 11.38 -4.43
CA TYR A 42 6.73 12.43 -5.42
C TYR A 42 7.95 13.27 -5.07
N TYR A 43 8.10 13.70 -3.81
CA TYR A 43 9.32 14.40 -3.35
C TYR A 43 10.55 13.50 -3.33
N GLY A 44 10.36 12.18 -3.16
CA GLY A 44 11.41 11.18 -3.34
C GLY A 44 11.83 10.95 -4.80
N GLY A 45 11.23 11.66 -5.76
CA GLY A 45 11.60 11.62 -7.18
C GLY A 45 10.73 10.70 -8.05
N GLN A 46 9.66 10.10 -7.53
CA GLN A 46 8.74 9.34 -8.38
C GLN A 46 7.88 10.24 -9.27
N PRO A 47 7.67 9.89 -10.55
CA PRO A 47 6.75 10.58 -11.44
C PRO A 47 5.32 10.55 -10.90
N ARG A 48 4.66 11.71 -10.90
CA ARG A 48 3.29 11.84 -10.35
C ARG A 48 2.29 10.92 -11.06
N GLU A 49 2.50 10.68 -12.34
CA GLU A 49 1.63 9.90 -13.21
C GLU A 49 1.67 8.41 -12.88
N GLU A 50 2.73 7.96 -12.20
CA GLU A 50 2.95 6.58 -11.77
C GLU A 50 2.42 6.32 -10.36
N LEU A 51 1.99 7.36 -9.63
CA LEU A 51 1.47 7.30 -8.27
C LEU A 51 -0.07 7.25 -8.27
N LEU A 52 -0.62 6.06 -8.13
CA LEU A 52 -2.06 5.82 -8.18
C LEU A 52 -2.62 5.74 -6.76
N THR A 53 -3.37 6.75 -6.32
CA THR A 53 -3.95 6.81 -4.97
C THR A 53 -5.42 6.41 -4.95
N ASP A 54 -5.84 5.62 -3.97
CA ASP A 54 -7.25 5.42 -3.64
C ASP A 54 -7.44 5.20 -2.12
N PRO A 55 -8.34 5.93 -1.43
CA PRO A 55 -8.62 5.71 -0.02
C PRO A 55 -9.09 4.29 0.33
N ASP A 56 -9.75 3.59 -0.60
CA ASP A 56 -10.21 2.21 -0.41
C ASP A 56 -9.08 1.21 -0.69
N SER A 57 -8.60 0.59 0.39
CA SER A 57 -7.49 -0.37 0.33
C SER A 57 -7.82 -1.64 -0.45
N ILE A 58 -9.06 -2.12 -0.39
CA ILE A 58 -9.46 -3.35 -1.07
C ILE A 58 -9.69 -3.09 -2.55
N ALA A 59 -10.39 -2.00 -2.88
CA ALA A 59 -10.60 -1.61 -4.28
C ALA A 59 -9.26 -1.36 -5.00
N GLN A 60 -8.31 -0.71 -4.32
CA GLN A 60 -6.99 -0.46 -4.90
C GLN A 60 -6.16 -1.73 -5.07
N PHE A 61 -6.21 -2.64 -4.09
CA PHE A 61 -5.58 -3.95 -4.21
C PHE A 61 -6.12 -4.73 -5.42
N GLU A 62 -7.44 -4.80 -5.60
CA GLU A 62 -8.05 -5.51 -6.73
C GLU A 62 -7.63 -4.90 -8.08
N ARG A 63 -7.52 -3.57 -8.17
CA ARG A 63 -7.01 -2.91 -9.38
C ARG A 63 -5.55 -3.26 -9.65
N ALA A 64 -4.70 -3.22 -8.62
CA ALA A 64 -3.30 -3.58 -8.74
C ALA A 64 -3.13 -5.04 -9.17
N LEU A 65 -3.90 -5.94 -8.57
CA LEU A 65 -3.90 -7.37 -8.90
C LEU A 65 -4.35 -7.62 -10.34
N ALA A 66 -5.43 -6.96 -10.79
CA ALA A 66 -5.92 -7.09 -12.17
C ALA A 66 -4.93 -6.57 -13.23
N LYS A 67 -4.02 -5.67 -12.85
CA LYS A 67 -2.96 -5.14 -13.72
C LYS A 67 -1.64 -5.90 -13.60
N CYS A 68 -1.50 -6.80 -12.64
CA CYS A 68 -0.30 -7.60 -12.46
C CYS A 68 -0.18 -8.62 -13.61
N PRO A 69 0.91 -8.59 -14.41
CA PRO A 69 1.08 -9.54 -15.50
C PRO A 69 1.24 -10.97 -15.00
N VAL A 70 0.81 -11.94 -15.83
CA VAL A 70 1.03 -13.37 -15.54
C VAL A 70 2.53 -13.64 -15.35
N GLY A 71 2.87 -14.44 -14.34
CA GLY A 71 4.25 -14.78 -13.99
C GLY A 71 4.99 -13.71 -13.19
N HIS A 72 4.32 -12.62 -12.79
CA HIS A 72 4.89 -11.60 -11.91
C HIS A 72 4.25 -11.64 -10.53
N CYS A 73 4.94 -11.04 -9.56
CA CYS A 73 4.48 -10.92 -8.19
C CYS A 73 4.06 -9.48 -7.89
N LEU A 74 2.90 -9.32 -7.27
CA LEU A 74 2.48 -8.06 -6.66
C LEU A 74 3.06 -7.97 -5.24
N TYR A 75 3.93 -7.00 -4.99
CA TYR A 75 4.45 -6.72 -3.65
C TYR A 75 3.56 -5.69 -2.96
N ILE A 76 3.28 -5.92 -1.68
CA ILE A 76 2.40 -5.08 -0.88
C ILE A 76 3.12 -4.72 0.41
N LEU A 77 3.19 -3.42 0.71
CA LEU A 77 3.85 -2.87 1.90
C LEU A 77 2.81 -2.22 2.81
N PRO A 78 1.99 -2.99 3.53
CA PRO A 78 1.00 -2.44 4.42
C PRO A 78 1.61 -2.06 5.78
N ASN A 79 1.07 -1.01 6.41
CA ASN A 79 1.23 -0.83 7.86
C ASN A 79 0.28 -1.76 8.63
N TYR A 80 0.30 -1.72 9.96
CA TYR A 80 -0.32 -2.75 10.80
C TYR A 80 -1.80 -2.98 10.52
N THR A 81 -2.65 -1.94 10.62
CA THR A 81 -4.10 -2.11 10.42
C THR A 81 -4.45 -2.42 8.97
N ALA A 82 -3.73 -1.84 8.00
CA ALA A 82 -3.92 -2.16 6.58
C ALA A 82 -3.59 -3.63 6.29
N MET A 83 -2.55 -4.18 6.94
CA MET A 83 -2.17 -5.59 6.82
C MET A 83 -3.28 -6.50 7.34
N LEU A 84 -3.87 -6.17 8.49
CA LEU A 84 -4.95 -6.96 9.06
C LEU A 84 -6.19 -6.95 8.18
N GLN A 85 -6.57 -5.78 7.67
CA GLN A 85 -7.70 -5.64 6.73
C GLN A 85 -7.48 -6.47 5.46
N LEU A 86 -6.29 -6.36 4.86
CA LEU A 86 -5.98 -7.10 3.65
C LEU A 86 -5.93 -8.61 3.89
N ARG A 87 -5.34 -9.07 5.00
CA ARG A 87 -5.31 -10.50 5.33
C ARG A 87 -6.69 -11.08 5.55
N ALA A 88 -7.56 -10.36 6.25
CA ALA A 88 -8.95 -10.78 6.44
C ALA A 88 -9.67 -10.91 5.09
N TYR A 89 -9.49 -9.94 4.20
CA TYR A 89 -10.03 -9.98 2.84
C TYR A 89 -9.52 -11.17 2.03
N LEU A 90 -8.20 -11.42 2.04
CA LEU A 90 -7.60 -12.53 1.31
C LEU A 90 -8.05 -13.89 1.84
N ALA A 91 -8.19 -14.01 3.17
CA ALA A 91 -8.69 -15.24 3.80
C ALA A 91 -10.11 -15.57 3.35
N ASP A 92 -11.00 -14.58 3.36
CA ASP A 92 -12.38 -14.72 2.89
C ASP A 92 -12.43 -15.03 1.38
N ARG A 93 -11.76 -14.22 0.56
CA ARG A 93 -11.80 -14.33 -0.91
C ARG A 93 -11.23 -15.64 -1.45
N TYR A 94 -10.11 -16.10 -0.89
CA TYR A 94 -9.38 -17.26 -1.39
C TYR A 94 -9.49 -18.49 -0.49
N ASN A 95 -10.40 -18.46 0.50
CA ASN A 95 -10.61 -19.53 1.47
C ASN A 95 -9.29 -19.99 2.12
N LEU A 96 -8.47 -19.03 2.54
CA LEU A 96 -7.19 -19.29 3.21
C LEU A 96 -7.42 -19.44 4.72
N ARG A 97 -6.44 -20.04 5.41
CA ARG A 97 -6.46 -20.12 6.87
C ARG A 97 -6.48 -18.72 7.49
N PRO A 98 -7.33 -18.48 8.51
CA PRO A 98 -7.30 -17.23 9.25
C PRO A 98 -5.92 -16.97 9.84
N PHE A 99 -5.53 -15.71 9.94
CA PHE A 99 -4.20 -15.35 10.47
C PHE A 99 -4.05 -15.62 11.98
N TRP A 100 -5.15 -15.91 12.68
CA TRP A 100 -5.20 -16.03 14.15
C TRP A 100 -5.61 -17.42 14.65
N GLU A 101 -5.66 -18.42 13.77
CA GLU A 101 -5.94 -19.83 14.11
C GLU A 101 -4.69 -20.71 14.00
#